data_AF-A0A4S2TDS6-F1
#
_entry.id   AF-A0A4S2TDS6-F1
#
_cell.length_a   1.000
_cell.length_b   1.000
_cell.length_c   1.000
_cell.angle_alpha   90.00
_cell.angle_beta   90.00
_cell.angle_gamma   90.00
#
_symmetry.space_group_name_H-M   'P 1'
#
loop_
_entity.id
_entity.type
_entity.pdbx_description
1 polymer ?
#
loop_
_entity_poly.entity_id
_entity_poly.type
_entity_poly.pdbx_seq_one_letter_code
_entity_poly.pdbx_strand_id
1 'polypeptide(L)'
;MAAFATVEDYEARADVVLSARKRLQVEAYLDDASALMRRHIPTGYVPDTGTTKAIAVAITRRVIANGGGYRQRTIGQYSETLGENGGLYVTAEEIAQLQPPDVTDPDADGAYSLTLVDTAMPRWRDDPAGCWPRVL
;
A
#
# COMPACT_ATOMS: atom_id res chain seq x y z
N MET A 1 13.48 -3.66 -0.01
CA MET A 1 12.46 -3.20 -0.99
C MET A 1 12.54 -1.68 -0.97
N ALA A 2 12.74 -1.01 -2.11
CA ALA A 2 13.09 0.41 -2.17
C ALA A 2 12.00 1.32 -1.57
N ALA A 3 12.37 2.40 -0.87
CA ALA A 3 11.41 3.41 -0.39
C ALA A 3 10.61 4.05 -1.53
N PHE A 4 9.40 4.56 -1.22
CA PHE A 4 8.57 5.27 -2.21
C PHE A 4 9.10 6.67 -2.54
N ALA A 5 9.89 7.28 -1.65
CA ALA A 5 10.51 8.58 -1.85
C ALA A 5 11.97 8.54 -1.40
N THR A 6 12.80 9.43 -1.94
CA THR A 6 14.21 9.57 -1.57
C THR A 6 14.45 10.77 -0.65
N VAL A 7 15.68 10.90 -0.14
CA VAL A 7 16.07 12.06 0.68
C VAL A 7 16.02 13.36 -0.15
N GLU A 8 16.31 13.29 -1.45
CA GLU A 8 16.19 14.44 -2.36
C GLU A 8 14.73 14.88 -2.53
N ASP A 9 13.79 13.93 -2.62
CA ASP A 9 12.35 14.25 -2.65
C ASP A 9 11.92 14.97 -1.36
N TYR A 10 12.49 14.57 -0.22
CA TYR A 10 12.25 15.24 1.07
C TYR A 10 12.85 16.66 1.09
N GLU A 11 14.12 16.82 0.72
CA GLU A 11 14.82 18.12 0.70
C GLU A 11 14.12 19.12 -0.22
N ALA A 12 13.70 18.68 -1.41
CA ALA A 12 12.97 19.50 -2.36
C ALA A 12 11.60 19.96 -1.84
N ARG A 13 10.87 19.10 -1.12
CA ARG A 13 9.54 19.43 -0.56
C ARG A 13 9.58 20.20 0.75
N ALA A 14 10.65 20.02 1.52
CA ALA A 14 10.84 20.72 2.78
C ALA A 14 11.63 22.03 2.61
N ASP A 15 12.17 22.30 1.41
CA ASP A 15 13.05 23.43 1.09
C ASP A 15 14.23 23.55 2.06
N VAL A 16 14.92 22.42 2.28
CA VAL A 16 16.06 22.31 3.21
C VAL A 16 17.21 21.50 2.60
N VAL A 17 18.43 21.83 3.03
CA VAL A 17 19.62 21.01 2.78
C VAL A 17 20.03 20.33 4.08
N LEU A 18 20.04 18.99 4.10
CA LEU A 18 20.32 18.22 5.30
C LEU A 18 21.81 17.90 5.42
N SER A 19 22.31 17.86 6.66
CA SER A 19 23.64 17.31 6.95
C SER A 19 23.66 15.80 6.75
N ALA A 20 24.84 15.21 6.49
CA ALA A 20 24.98 13.77 6.24
C ALA A 20 24.32 12.88 7.32
N ARG A 21 24.46 13.24 8.60
CA ARG A 21 23.80 12.52 9.70
C ARG A 21 22.28 12.59 9.62
N LYS A 22 21.72 13.76 9.29
CA LYS A 22 20.26 13.92 9.14
C LYS A 22 19.75 13.19 7.90
N ARG A 23 20.52 13.15 6.81
CA ARG A 23 20.16 12.38 5.61
C ARG A 23 19.96 10.90 5.92
N LEU A 24 20.88 10.28 6.67
CA LEU A 24 20.75 8.88 7.11
C LEU A 24 19.51 8.66 7.99
N GLN A 25 19.18 9.61 8.86
CA GLN A 25 17.97 9.53 9.69
C GLN A 25 16.69 9.64 8.85
N VAL A 26 16.65 10.56 7.90
CA VAL A 26 15.50 10.73 6.98
C VAL A 26 15.33 9.50 6.10
N GLU A 27 16.42 8.93 5.61
CA GLU A 27 16.42 7.69 4.82
C GLU A 27 15.76 6.54 5.60
N ALA A 28 16.14 6.33 6.86
CA ALA A 28 15.53 5.31 7.71
C ALA A 28 14.02 5.54 7.92
N TYR A 29 13.61 6.79 8.16
CA TYR A 29 12.17 7.09 8.32
C TYR A 29 11.38 6.95 7.02
N LEU A 30 11.97 7.23 5.86
CA LEU A 30 11.34 7.02 4.56
C LEU A 30 11.12 5.52 4.30
N ASP A 31 12.07 4.67 4.70
CA ASP A 31 11.93 3.21 4.63
C ASP A 31 10.79 2.73 5.54
N ASP A 32 10.76 3.19 6.79
CA ASP A 32 9.71 2.83 7.76
C ASP A 32 8.32 3.30 7.30
N ALA A 33 8.22 4.54 6.81
CA ALA A 33 6.99 5.08 6.24
C ALA A 33 6.53 4.25 5.03
N SER A 34 7.46 3.88 4.16
CA SER A 34 7.15 3.05 2.99
C SER A 34 6.70 1.64 3.37
N ALA A 35 7.31 1.04 4.40
CA ALA A 35 6.90 -0.25 4.94
C ALA A 35 5.50 -0.19 5.56
N LEU A 36 5.17 0.90 6.24
CA LEU A 36 3.87 1.12 6.84
C LEU A 36 2.79 1.33 5.77
N MET A 37 3.04 2.17 4.76
CA MET A 37 2.12 2.41 3.64
C MET A 37 1.77 1.13 2.88
N ARG A 38 2.75 0.23 2.65
CA ARG A 38 2.52 -1.05 1.96
C ARG A 38 1.48 -1.94 2.62
N ARG A 39 1.29 -1.84 3.94
CA ARG A 39 0.27 -2.61 4.67
C ARG A 39 -1.15 -2.21 4.27
N HIS A 40 -1.31 -1.01 3.70
CA HIS A 40 -2.60 -0.46 3.30
C HIS A 40 -2.85 -0.52 1.78
N ILE A 41 -1.85 -0.93 0.99
CA ILE A 41 -1.98 -1.08 -0.45
C ILE A 41 -2.45 -2.53 -0.73
N PRO A 42 -3.63 -2.73 -1.35
CA PRO A 42 -4.09 -4.06 -1.70
C PRO A 42 -3.18 -4.72 -2.76
N THR A 43 -3.04 -6.04 -2.68
CA THR A 43 -2.27 -6.82 -3.65
C THR A 43 -2.81 -6.63 -5.07
N GLY A 44 -1.91 -6.33 -6.01
CA GLY A 44 -2.28 -6.10 -7.42
C GLY A 44 -2.63 -4.64 -7.76
N TYR A 45 -2.71 -3.75 -6.78
CA TYR A 45 -2.87 -2.31 -7.00
C TYR A 45 -1.53 -1.58 -6.89
N VAL A 46 -1.27 -0.69 -7.85
CA VAL A 46 -0.10 0.20 -7.83
C VAL A 46 -0.63 1.65 -7.76
N PRO A 47 -0.60 2.29 -6.58
CA PRO A 47 -1.00 3.69 -6.44
C PRO A 47 -0.07 4.62 -7.22
N ASP A 48 -0.57 5.81 -7.52
CA ASP A 48 0.21 6.83 -8.22
C ASP A 48 1.54 7.15 -7.49
N THR A 49 2.60 7.29 -8.29
CA THR A 49 3.95 7.54 -7.79
C THR A 49 4.09 8.93 -7.15
N GLY A 50 3.36 9.94 -7.65
CA GLY A 50 3.32 11.28 -7.06
C GLY A 50 2.64 11.28 -5.68
N THR A 51 1.52 10.56 -5.56
CA THR A 51 0.77 10.38 -4.31
C THR A 51 1.58 9.63 -3.26
N THR A 52 2.16 8.48 -3.61
CA THR A 52 2.98 7.70 -2.68
C THR A 52 4.20 8.48 -2.19
N LYS A 53 4.87 9.22 -3.07
CA LYS A 53 5.96 10.14 -2.68
C LYS A 53 5.49 11.21 -1.71
N ALA A 54 4.33 11.83 -2.00
CA ALA A 54 3.79 12.90 -1.17
C ALA A 54 3.49 12.42 0.26
N ILE A 55 2.86 11.26 0.38
CA ILE A 55 2.47 10.66 1.66
C ILE A 55 3.71 10.23 2.45
N ALA A 56 4.68 9.56 1.81
CA ALA A 56 5.92 9.14 2.47
C ALA A 56 6.70 10.33 3.07
N VAL A 57 6.82 11.42 2.31
CA VAL A 57 7.47 12.66 2.79
C VAL A 57 6.66 13.32 3.91
N ALA A 58 5.33 13.35 3.82
CA ALA A 58 4.45 13.92 4.86
C ALA A 58 4.58 13.18 6.19
N ILE A 59 4.57 11.84 6.17
CA ILE A 59 4.77 11.00 7.36
C ILE A 59 6.15 11.28 7.97
N THR A 60 7.20 11.32 7.15
CA THR A 60 8.57 11.56 7.63
C THR A 60 8.71 12.94 8.28
N ARG A 61 8.14 13.99 7.67
CA ARG A 61 8.09 15.34 8.26
C ARG A 61 7.37 15.35 9.61
N ARG A 62 6.28 14.59 9.72
CA ARG A 62 5.48 14.49 10.94
C ARG A 62 6.27 13.84 12.08
N VAL A 63 6.95 12.73 11.81
CA VAL A 63 7.83 12.05 12.80
C VAL A 63 8.97 12.96 13.24
N ILE A 64 9.61 13.68 12.31
CA ILE A 64 10.74 14.56 12.65
C ILE A 64 10.27 15.76 13.48
N ALA A 65 9.11 16.34 13.16
CA ALA A 65 8.55 17.46 13.92
C ALA A 65 8.05 17.04 15.31
N ASN A 66 7.46 15.83 15.41
CA ASN A 66 6.80 15.32 16.62
C ASN A 66 7.28 13.91 16.96
N GLY A 67 8.60 13.73 17.20
CA GLY A 67 9.19 12.42 17.44
C GLY A 67 8.67 11.68 18.67
N GLY A 68 8.03 12.39 19.61
CA GLY A 68 7.36 11.80 20.77
C GLY A 68 5.92 11.35 20.51
N GLY A 69 5.32 11.71 19.36
CA GLY A 69 3.94 11.36 19.03
C GLY A 69 2.89 11.99 19.95
N TYR A 70 3.25 13.03 20.70
CA TYR A 70 2.37 13.62 21.69
C TYR A 70 1.33 14.53 21.05
N ARG A 71 0.05 14.20 21.22
CA ARG A 71 -1.06 15.14 21.03
C ARG A 71 -1.46 15.70 22.39
N GLN A 72 -1.37 17.02 22.52
CA GLN A 72 -1.84 17.73 23.70
C GLN A 72 -3.25 18.24 23.43
N ARG A 73 -4.19 17.90 24.30
CA ARG A 73 -5.52 18.50 24.32
C ARG A 73 -5.72 19.16 25.68
N THR A 74 -5.87 20.47 25.66
CA THR A 74 -6.22 21.25 26.86
C THR A 74 -7.70 21.59 26.79
N ILE A 75 -8.47 21.11 27.76
CA ILE A 75 -9.88 21.48 27.94
C ILE A 75 -10.00 22.13 29.32
N GLY A 76 -10.12 23.47 29.34
CA GLY A 76 -10.18 24.22 30.59
C GLY A 76 -8.92 24.03 31.44
N GLN A 77 -9.07 23.46 32.64
CA GLN A 77 -7.96 23.20 33.58
C GLN A 77 -7.34 21.79 33.45
N TYR A 78 -7.88 20.94 32.59
CA TYR A 78 -7.37 19.58 32.41
C TYR A 78 -6.52 19.51 31.13
N SER A 79 -5.32 18.96 31.28
CA SER A 79 -4.40 18.70 30.17
C SER A 79 -4.18 17.19 30.06
N GLU A 80 -4.49 16.64 28.90
CA GLU A 80 -4.24 15.25 28.58
C GLU A 80 -3.16 15.18 27.49
N THR A 81 -2.15 14.34 27.73
CA THR A 81 -1.10 14.02 26.75
C THR A 81 -1.31 12.58 26.30
N LEU A 82 -1.81 12.42 25.08
CA LEU A 82 -1.97 11.10 24.45
C LEU A 82 -0.73 10.83 23.58
N GLY A 83 -0.05 9.71 23.85
CA GLY A 83 1.05 9.24 23.02
C GLY A 83 0.52 8.39 21.85
N GLU A 84 0.64 8.89 20.63
CA GLU A 84 0.33 8.13 19.40
C GLU A 84 1.62 7.80 18.64
N ASN A 85 1.97 6.51 18.54
CA ASN A 85 2.91 5.90 17.58
C ASN A 85 4.16 6.72 17.17
N GLY A 86 4.72 7.57 18.03
CA GLY A 86 5.90 8.40 17.73
C GLY A 86 5.77 9.31 16.50
N GLY A 87 4.54 9.67 16.08
CA GLY A 87 4.30 10.43 14.85
C GLY A 87 4.36 9.61 13.55
N LEU A 88 4.67 8.32 13.62
CA LEU A 88 4.75 7.39 12.49
C LEU A 88 3.40 6.69 12.30
N TYR A 89 2.48 7.38 11.62
CA TYR A 89 1.15 6.85 11.31
C TYR A 89 0.66 7.42 9.98
N VAL A 90 -0.21 6.67 9.30
CA VAL A 90 -0.94 7.11 8.11
C VAL A 90 -2.34 7.54 8.56
N THR A 91 -2.81 8.69 8.09
CA THR A 91 -4.17 9.17 8.37
C THR A 91 -5.21 8.41 7.56
N ALA A 92 -6.49 8.46 7.97
CA ALA A 92 -7.57 7.85 7.19
C ALA A 92 -7.66 8.41 5.76
N GLU A 93 -7.41 9.71 5.58
CA GLU A 93 -7.37 10.35 4.26
C GLU A 93 -6.21 9.86 3.40
N GLU A 94 -5.02 9.70 4.00
CA GLU A 94 -3.84 9.16 3.30
C GLU A 94 -4.06 7.68 2.95
N ILE A 95 -4.74 6.88 3.79
CA ILE A 95 -5.14 5.50 3.47
C ILE A 95 -6.09 5.48 2.28
N ALA A 96 -7.10 6.37 2.25
CA ALA A 96 -8.06 6.44 1.15
C ALA A 96 -7.38 6.73 -0.20
N GLN A 97 -6.32 7.55 -0.21
CA GLN A 97 -5.53 7.84 -1.40
C GLN A 97 -4.62 6.69 -1.86
N LEU A 98 -4.34 5.73 -0.98
CA LEU A 98 -3.55 4.52 -1.27
C LEU A 98 -4.40 3.34 -1.71
N GLN A 99 -5.72 3.45 -1.57
CA GLN A 99 -6.66 2.45 -2.02
C GLN A 99 -7.08 2.75 -3.47
N PRO A 100 -7.46 1.71 -4.24
CA PRO A 100 -8.10 1.95 -5.53
C PRO A 100 -9.30 2.88 -5.31
N PRO A 101 -9.60 3.78 -6.27
CA PRO A 101 -10.84 4.55 -6.21
C PRO A 101 -11.99 3.58 -6.00
N ASP A 102 -12.92 3.93 -5.12
CA ASP A 102 -14.08 3.12 -4.81
C ASP A 102 -14.98 3.09 -6.05
N VAL A 103 -14.62 2.22 -7.00
CA VAL A 103 -15.48 1.76 -8.06
C VAL A 103 -16.27 0.61 -7.43
N THR A 104 -17.10 0.94 -6.45
CA THR A 104 -18.31 0.16 -6.21
C THR A 104 -19.16 0.38 -7.46
N ASP A 105 -18.82 -0.34 -8.52
CA ASP A 105 -19.72 -0.60 -9.62
C ASP A 105 -20.92 -1.31 -8.97
N PRO A 106 -22.14 -0.75 -9.02
CA PRO A 106 -23.32 -1.43 -8.50
C PRO A 106 -23.58 -2.79 -9.20
N ASP A 107 -22.85 -3.09 -10.29
CA ASP A 107 -22.84 -4.38 -10.99
C ASP A 107 -21.65 -5.30 -10.62
N ALA A 108 -20.88 -4.99 -9.57
CA ALA A 108 -19.69 -5.76 -9.14
C ALA A 108 -19.98 -7.16 -8.53
N ASP A 109 -21.13 -7.77 -8.81
CA ASP A 109 -21.38 -9.22 -8.68
C ASP A 109 -20.75 -10.01 -9.84
N GLY A 110 -19.54 -9.61 -10.25
CA GLY A 110 -18.78 -10.25 -11.31
C GLY A 110 -18.23 -11.60 -10.85
N ALA A 111 -19.02 -12.66 -10.98
CA ALA A 111 -18.52 -14.02 -10.88
C ALA A 111 -17.58 -14.30 -12.07
N TYR A 112 -16.27 -14.32 -11.82
CA TYR A 112 -15.29 -14.73 -12.83
C TYR A 112 -15.11 -16.26 -12.79
N SER A 113 -15.24 -16.91 -13.95
CA SER A 113 -14.83 -18.31 -14.12
C SER A 113 -13.44 -18.35 -14.75
N LEU A 114 -12.50 -19.00 -14.06
CA LEU A 114 -11.16 -19.27 -14.60
C LEU A 114 -11.17 -20.68 -15.18
N THR A 115 -10.94 -20.78 -16.49
CA THR A 115 -10.73 -22.08 -17.13
C THR A 115 -9.24 -22.39 -17.09
N LEU A 116 -8.83 -23.29 -16.19
CA LEU A 116 -7.48 -23.84 -16.21
C LEU A 116 -7.40 -24.91 -17.30
N VAL A 117 -6.61 -24.64 -18.34
CA VAL A 117 -6.31 -25.61 -19.39
C VAL A 117 -4.97 -26.27 -19.04
N ASP A 118 -5.04 -27.52 -18.60
CA ASP A 118 -3.85 -28.36 -18.49
C ASP A 118 -3.46 -28.83 -19.91
N THR A 119 -2.34 -28.30 -20.42
CA THR A 119 -1.81 -28.66 -21.74
C THR A 119 -0.89 -29.89 -21.72
N ALA A 120 -0.60 -30.44 -20.53
CA ALA A 120 0.32 -31.56 -20.36
C ALA A 120 -0.35 -32.93 -20.42
N MET A 121 -1.69 -33.01 -20.35
CA MET A 121 -2.40 -34.28 -20.50
C MET A 121 -2.73 -34.58 -21.97
N PRO A 122 -2.49 -35.82 -22.46
CA PRO A 122 -3.04 -36.25 -23.73
C PRO A 122 -4.55 -36.12 -23.66
N ARG A 123 -5.16 -35.42 -24.62
CA ARG A 123 -6.62 -35.32 -24.75
C ARG A 123 -7.23 -36.71 -24.55
N TRP A 124 -8.27 -36.79 -23.71
CA TRP A 124 -9.07 -37.99 -23.57
C TRP A 124 -9.51 -38.42 -24.97
N ARG A 125 -8.96 -39.55 -25.44
CA ARG A 125 -9.42 -40.20 -26.66
C ARG A 125 -10.72 -40.89 -26.29
N ASP A 126 -11.77 -40.64 -27.06
CA ASP A 126 -12.99 -41.43 -27.02
C ASP A 126 -12.61 -42.91 -27.03
N ASP A 127 -13.11 -43.65 -26.04
CA ASP A 127 -12.91 -45.08 -25.90
C ASP A 127 -13.42 -45.78 -27.17
N PRO A 128 -12.60 -46.57 -27.89
CA PRO A 128 -13.01 -47.19 -29.16
C PRO A 128 -14.04 -48.33 -29.01
N ALA A 129 -14.72 -48.45 -27.87
CA ALA A 129 -15.69 -49.52 -27.60
C ALA A 129 -17.08 -49.32 -28.27
N GLY A 130 -17.21 -48.44 -29.26
CA GLY A 130 -18.42 -48.25 -30.06
C GLY A 130 -18.56 -49.16 -31.30
N CYS A 131 -17.63 -50.10 -31.51
CA CYS A 131 -17.63 -50.98 -32.68
C CYS A 131 -18.46 -52.26 -32.45
N TRP A 132 -19.78 -52.15 -32.38
CA TRP A 132 -20.66 -53.31 -32.63
C TRP A 132 -21.74 -52.93 -33.64
N PRO A 133 -21.76 -53.54 -34.84
CA PRO A 133 -22.85 -53.34 -35.78
C PRO A 133 -24.09 -54.03 -35.22
N ARG A 134 -25.16 -53.28 -35.03
CA ARG A 134 -26.49 -53.80 -34.74
C ARG A 134 -26.98 -54.48 -36.01
N VAL A 135 -26.77 -55.79 -36.11
CA VAL A 135 -27.37 -56.62 -37.16
C VAL A 135 -28.84 -56.85 -36.78
N LEU A 136 -29.70 -56.45 -37.73
CA LEU A 136 -31.15 -56.69 -37.92
C LEU A 136 -31.88 -57.51 -36.84
#